data_AF-A0A1M6M4X1-F1
#
_entry.id   AF-A0A1M6M4X1-F1
#
_cell.length_a   1.000
_cell.length_b   1.000
_cell.length_c   1.000
_cell.angle_alpha   90.00
_cell.angle_beta   90.00
_cell.angle_gamma   90.00
#
_symmetry.space_group_name_H-M   'P 1'
#
loop_
_entity.id
_entity.type
_entity.pdbx_description
1 polymer ?
#
loop_
_entity_poly.entity_id
_entity_poly.type
_entity_poly.pdbx_seq_one_letter_code
_entity_poly.pdbx_strand_id
1 'polypeptide(L)'
;MKKIAVVFINFLLFLFVWSVNYRDMDSLPSDSDKVSLNQLPENYSLEDAKSDNCVAFEDSDITYGQSAWNTFVSKAKKGKPAAVRLGYYYTLGDPSRYSKEYYESIKDDYPILYIRDLKYDGYKYTVEDLEDGSVLSKDYKYMMKYEGKPRSATALFSKYSRYVLINDTTVSWDEIENSMLSSQSGAYIDHTEVYTDLEWK
;
A
#
# COMPACT_ATOMS: atom_id res chain seq x y z
N MET A 1 48.96 69.19 17.53
CA MET A 1 49.39 68.27 16.44
C MET A 1 48.14 67.60 15.89
N LYS A 2 47.62 68.09 14.76
CA LYS A 2 47.73 67.54 13.39
C LYS A 2 46.83 66.31 13.12
N LYS A 3 45.75 66.61 12.38
CA LYS A 3 45.24 65.95 11.15
C LYS A 3 44.53 64.59 11.22
N ILE A 4 43.33 64.63 10.63
CA ILE A 4 42.50 63.58 10.04
C ILE A 4 43.29 62.63 9.13
N ALA A 5 42.95 61.35 9.14
CA ALA A 5 43.05 60.46 7.98
C ALA A 5 41.89 59.46 7.97
N VAL A 6 41.02 59.61 6.97
CA VAL A 6 40.11 58.59 6.44
C VAL A 6 40.88 57.81 5.39
N VAL A 7 40.87 56.47 5.43
CA VAL A 7 41.13 55.61 4.25
C VAL A 7 40.18 54.40 4.31
N PHE A 8 39.33 54.33 3.29
CA PHE A 8 38.50 53.21 2.85
C PHE A 8 39.36 52.04 2.34
N ILE A 9 38.83 50.81 2.35
CA ILE A 9 38.73 49.91 1.17
C ILE A 9 38.18 48.53 1.58
N ASN A 10 37.02 48.22 1.00
CA ASN A 10 36.49 46.92 0.57
C ASN A 10 37.01 45.63 1.23
N PHE A 11 36.11 44.96 1.96
CA PHE A 11 35.98 43.50 1.82
C PHE A 11 34.51 43.17 1.52
N LEU A 12 34.14 43.34 0.25
CA LEU A 12 32.96 42.70 -0.32
C LEU A 12 33.19 41.18 -0.31
N LEU A 13 32.09 40.46 -0.13
CA LEU A 13 31.86 39.07 -0.56
C LEU A 13 32.61 37.98 0.20
N PHE A 14 32.01 37.46 1.28
CA PHE A 14 32.01 36.01 1.61
C PHE A 14 30.89 35.66 2.61
N LEU A 15 29.66 36.10 2.32
CA LEU A 15 28.43 35.52 2.90
C LEU A 15 27.44 35.15 1.79
N PHE A 16 27.98 34.65 0.68
CA PHE A 16 27.28 33.72 -0.20
C PHE A 16 28.02 32.39 -0.08
N VAL A 17 27.27 31.29 -0.13
CA VAL A 17 27.70 29.89 0.10
C VAL A 17 27.68 29.44 1.57
N TRP A 18 26.54 29.64 2.25
CA TRP A 18 25.95 28.58 3.10
C TRP A 18 24.49 28.30 2.71
N SER A 19 24.09 28.65 1.50
CA SER A 19 23.08 27.89 0.76
C SER A 19 23.80 26.72 0.09
N VAL A 20 24.39 25.82 0.89
CA VAL A 20 24.64 24.46 0.40
C VAL A 20 23.26 23.93 0.09
N ASN A 21 22.99 23.87 -1.20
CA ASN A 21 21.85 23.22 -1.82
C ASN A 21 21.44 22.00 -0.99
N TYR A 22 20.40 22.15 -0.18
CA TYR A 22 19.51 21.07 0.18
C TYR A 22 18.76 20.72 -1.11
N ARG A 23 19.49 20.10 -2.03
CA ARG A 23 18.98 19.54 -3.27
C ARG A 23 17.98 18.48 -2.87
N ASP A 24 16.70 18.78 -3.07
CA ASP A 24 15.65 17.83 -3.46
C ASP A 24 15.87 16.40 -2.98
N MET A 25 15.75 16.19 -1.68
CA MET A 25 15.64 14.86 -1.09
C MET A 25 14.21 14.67 -0.54
N ASP A 26 13.22 14.94 -1.39
CA ASP A 26 11.81 14.62 -1.08
C ASP A 26 10.86 14.59 -2.30
N SER A 27 11.37 14.58 -3.53
CA SER A 27 10.53 14.18 -4.67
C SER A 27 10.52 12.66 -4.75
N LEU A 28 9.61 12.03 -4.01
CA LEU A 28 9.12 10.69 -4.36
C LEU A 28 8.79 10.70 -5.86
N PRO A 29 9.15 9.64 -6.62
CA PRO A 29 8.84 9.57 -8.05
C PRO A 29 7.37 9.91 -8.26
N SER A 30 7.13 10.76 -9.24
CA SER A 30 5.77 11.18 -9.56
C SER A 30 4.99 9.95 -10.02
N ASP A 31 3.71 9.90 -9.69
CA ASP A 31 2.83 8.77 -9.99
C ASP A 31 2.77 8.42 -11.50
N SER A 32 3.21 9.34 -12.36
CA SER A 32 3.36 9.14 -13.80
C SER A 32 4.56 8.27 -14.22
N ASP A 33 5.46 7.92 -13.30
CA ASP A 33 6.68 7.18 -13.60
C ASP A 33 6.56 5.67 -13.34
N LYS A 34 5.44 5.20 -12.77
CA LYS A 34 5.21 3.77 -12.55
C LYS A 34 4.72 3.10 -13.84
N VAL A 35 5.39 2.02 -14.23
CA VAL A 35 4.98 1.13 -15.31
C VAL A 35 3.57 0.60 -15.04
N SER A 36 2.71 0.58 -16.04
CA SER A 36 1.31 0.11 -15.90
C SER A 36 1.27 -1.37 -15.50
N LEU A 37 0.22 -1.81 -14.81
CA LEU A 37 0.10 -3.20 -14.32
C LEU A 37 0.30 -4.25 -15.42
N ASN A 38 -0.27 -4.01 -16.60
CA ASN A 38 -0.16 -4.89 -17.78
C ASN A 38 1.21 -4.86 -18.49
N GLN A 39 2.15 -4.05 -18.00
CA GLN A 39 3.50 -3.91 -18.54
C GLN A 39 4.55 -4.44 -17.56
N LEU A 40 4.14 -4.98 -16.41
CA LEU A 40 5.04 -5.67 -15.51
C LEU A 40 5.64 -6.90 -16.20
N PRO A 41 6.93 -7.21 -15.96
CA PRO A 41 7.55 -8.43 -16.47
C PRO A 41 6.77 -9.68 -16.05
N GLU A 42 6.72 -10.71 -16.92
CA GLU A 42 6.07 -11.99 -16.58
C GLU A 42 6.70 -12.66 -15.34
N ASN A 43 7.99 -12.40 -15.10
CA ASN A 43 8.74 -12.92 -13.96
C ASN A 43 8.87 -11.91 -12.81
N TYR A 44 7.97 -10.92 -12.72
CA TYR A 44 7.98 -9.92 -11.65
C TYR A 44 7.86 -10.59 -10.27
N SER A 45 8.83 -10.35 -9.41
CA SER A 45 8.98 -11.03 -8.13
C SER A 45 8.60 -10.14 -6.92
N LEU A 46 8.51 -10.75 -5.74
CA LEU A 46 8.34 -10.02 -4.48
C LEU A 46 9.48 -9.02 -4.24
N GLU A 47 10.72 -9.38 -4.61
CA GLU A 47 11.88 -8.50 -4.44
C GLU A 47 11.86 -7.33 -5.42
N ASP A 48 11.33 -7.53 -6.64
CA ASP A 48 11.07 -6.44 -7.58
C ASP A 48 10.00 -5.50 -7.02
N ALA A 49 8.90 -6.05 -6.48
CA ALA A 49 7.85 -5.26 -5.84
C ALA A 49 8.39 -4.41 -4.68
N LYS A 50 9.24 -4.99 -3.82
CA LYS A 50 9.92 -4.26 -2.73
C LYS A 50 10.85 -3.18 -3.29
N SER A 51 11.62 -3.49 -4.34
CA SER A 51 12.52 -2.54 -5.00
C SER A 51 11.79 -1.36 -5.65
N ASP A 52 10.60 -1.60 -6.18
CA ASP A 52 9.70 -0.59 -6.75
C ASP A 52 8.89 0.18 -5.69
N ASN A 53 9.22 0.00 -4.41
CA ASN A 53 8.57 0.64 -3.27
C ASN A 53 7.05 0.37 -3.24
N CYS A 54 6.65 -0.86 -3.57
CA CYS A 54 5.31 -1.36 -3.33
C CYS A 54 5.10 -1.62 -1.83
N VAL A 55 3.85 -1.57 -1.38
CA VAL A 55 3.46 -2.13 -0.08
C VAL A 55 3.30 -3.63 -0.28
N ALA A 56 4.11 -4.43 0.41
CA ALA A 56 4.10 -5.87 0.26
C ALA A 56 3.42 -6.53 1.46
N PHE A 57 2.54 -7.48 1.17
CA PHE A 57 1.87 -8.34 2.12
C PHE A 57 2.31 -9.77 1.87
N GLU A 58 2.76 -10.46 2.91
CA GLU A 58 3.08 -11.89 2.86
C GLU A 58 2.05 -12.61 3.73
N ASP A 59 1.30 -13.54 3.13
CA ASP A 59 0.25 -14.32 3.79
C ASP A 59 -0.74 -13.44 4.60
N SER A 60 -1.21 -12.37 3.95
CA SER A 60 -2.16 -11.35 4.43
C SER A 60 -1.64 -10.35 5.48
N ASP A 61 -0.38 -10.42 5.90
CA ASP A 61 0.20 -9.43 6.81
C ASP A 61 1.19 -8.51 6.08
N ILE A 62 1.22 -7.24 6.45
CA ILE A 62 2.18 -6.30 5.87
C ILE A 62 3.60 -6.66 6.32
N THR A 63 4.52 -6.79 5.37
CA THR A 63 5.94 -7.05 5.65
C THR A 63 6.87 -5.96 5.13
N TYR A 64 6.41 -5.15 4.16
CA TYR A 64 7.22 -4.09 3.57
C TYR A 64 6.37 -2.89 3.11
N GLY A 65 6.98 -1.71 3.06
CA GLY A 65 6.35 -0.51 2.47
C GLY A 65 5.46 0.29 3.43
N GLN A 66 5.56 0.09 4.75
CA GLN A 66 4.78 0.85 5.74
C GLN A 66 4.90 2.37 5.56
N SER A 67 6.08 2.88 5.19
CA SER A 67 6.29 4.31 4.92
C SER A 67 5.51 4.79 3.69
N ALA A 68 5.49 4.00 2.62
CA ALA A 68 4.72 4.29 1.41
C ALA A 68 3.21 4.30 1.71
N TRP A 69 2.74 3.30 2.46
CA TRP A 69 1.36 3.24 2.93
C TRP A 69 0.96 4.46 3.78
N ASN A 70 1.76 4.80 4.80
CA ASN A 70 1.51 5.94 5.67
C ASN A 70 1.47 7.26 4.88
N THR A 71 2.34 7.40 3.87
CA THR A 71 2.36 8.55 2.97
C THR A 71 1.08 8.64 2.15
N PHE A 72 0.63 7.53 1.55
CA PHE A 72 -0.63 7.44 0.82
C PHE A 72 -1.82 7.86 1.70
N VAL A 73 -1.97 7.24 2.88
CA VAL A 73 -3.06 7.54 3.82
C VAL A 73 -3.03 9.01 4.26
N SER A 74 -1.85 9.56 4.55
CA SER A 74 -1.68 10.96 4.95
C SER A 74 -2.10 11.94 3.87
N LYS A 75 -1.78 11.66 2.59
CA LYS A 75 -2.20 12.48 1.44
C LYS A 75 -3.71 12.36 1.21
N ALA A 76 -4.24 11.15 1.18
CA ALA A 76 -5.66 10.90 0.94
C ALA A 76 -6.54 11.57 2.01
N LYS A 77 -6.17 11.47 3.31
CA LYS A 77 -6.87 12.17 4.41
C LYS A 77 -6.88 13.70 4.26
N LYS A 78 -5.92 14.28 3.55
CA LYS A 78 -5.84 15.71 3.26
C LYS A 78 -6.58 16.10 1.97
N GLY A 79 -7.32 15.17 1.36
CA GLY A 79 -8.00 15.38 0.08
C GLY A 79 -7.05 15.54 -1.10
N LYS A 80 -5.78 15.13 -0.96
CA LYS A 80 -4.76 15.28 -2.02
C LYS A 80 -4.66 14.00 -2.84
N PRO A 81 -4.52 14.10 -4.17
CA PRO A 81 -4.25 12.94 -5.00
C PRO A 81 -3.03 12.15 -4.51
N ALA A 82 -3.15 10.84 -4.53
CA ALA A 82 -2.10 9.91 -4.12
C ALA A 82 -2.33 8.55 -4.75
N ALA A 83 -1.26 7.79 -4.94
CA ALA A 83 -1.38 6.38 -5.24
C ALA A 83 -0.29 5.57 -4.54
N VAL A 84 -0.54 4.27 -4.49
CA VAL A 84 0.35 3.27 -3.93
C VAL A 84 0.13 1.96 -4.67
N ARG A 85 1.20 1.21 -4.91
CA ARG A 85 1.13 -0.14 -5.50
C ARG A 85 1.20 -1.16 -4.38
N LEU A 86 0.35 -2.16 -4.44
CA LEU A 86 0.16 -3.20 -3.43
C LEU A 86 0.59 -4.54 -4.04
N GLY A 87 1.43 -5.30 -3.35
CA GLY A 87 1.83 -6.66 -3.74
C GLY A 87 1.39 -7.66 -2.69
N TYR A 88 0.59 -8.65 -3.08
CA TYR A 88 0.08 -9.70 -2.21
C TYR A 88 0.76 -11.02 -2.58
N TYR A 89 1.70 -11.44 -1.74
CA TYR A 89 2.48 -12.65 -1.90
C TYR A 89 1.91 -13.75 -1.00
N TYR A 90 1.52 -14.87 -1.61
CA TYR A 90 0.94 -15.99 -0.89
C TYR A 90 1.78 -17.24 -1.06
N THR A 91 1.99 -17.95 0.05
CA THR A 91 2.66 -19.24 0.10
C THR A 91 1.67 -20.33 0.56
N LEU A 92 2.00 -21.59 0.32
CA LEU A 92 1.18 -22.69 0.83
C LEU A 92 1.36 -22.93 2.34
N GLY A 93 2.39 -22.35 2.96
CA GLY A 93 2.73 -22.62 4.35
C GLY A 93 3.05 -24.10 4.59
N ASP A 94 2.62 -24.64 5.74
CA ASP A 94 2.89 -26.02 6.16
C ASP A 94 2.11 -27.06 5.30
N PRO A 95 2.80 -27.92 4.52
CA PRO A 95 2.18 -28.97 3.72
C PRO A 95 1.30 -29.94 4.52
N SER A 96 1.54 -30.10 5.83
CA SER A 96 0.75 -30.99 6.70
C SER A 96 -0.71 -30.58 6.85
N ARG A 97 -1.03 -29.32 6.51
CA ARG A 97 -2.38 -28.75 6.56
C ARG A 97 -3.26 -29.20 5.40
N TYR A 98 -2.69 -29.89 4.41
CA TYR A 98 -3.37 -30.33 3.21
C TYR A 98 -3.40 -31.86 3.14
N SER A 99 -4.42 -32.39 2.47
CA SER A 99 -4.33 -33.78 2.02
C SER A 99 -3.19 -33.90 0.99
N LYS A 100 -2.51 -35.04 0.97
CA LYS A 100 -1.39 -35.27 0.03
C LYS A 100 -1.82 -35.03 -1.43
N GLU A 101 -2.98 -35.54 -1.82
CA GLU A 101 -3.51 -35.38 -3.18
C GLU A 101 -3.73 -33.91 -3.54
N TYR A 102 -4.36 -33.15 -2.64
CA TYR A 102 -4.60 -31.73 -2.88
C TYR A 102 -3.31 -30.91 -2.91
N TYR A 103 -2.36 -31.16 -1.99
CA TYR A 103 -1.06 -30.48 -2.01
C TYR A 103 -0.32 -30.69 -3.32
N GLU A 104 -0.22 -31.95 -3.78
CA GLU A 104 0.43 -32.27 -5.05
C GLU A 104 -0.24 -31.59 -6.26
N SER A 105 -1.56 -31.31 -6.19
CA SER A 105 -2.29 -30.64 -7.27
C SER A 105 -2.08 -29.12 -7.36
N ILE A 106 -1.60 -28.46 -6.29
CA ILE A 106 -1.50 -26.99 -6.24
C ILE A 106 -0.08 -26.48 -5.94
N LYS A 107 0.85 -27.35 -5.49
CA LYS A 107 2.17 -26.93 -5.01
C LYS A 107 3.00 -26.14 -6.03
N ASP A 108 2.81 -26.41 -7.32
CA ASP A 108 3.58 -25.79 -8.40
C ASP A 108 2.99 -24.43 -8.81
N ASP A 109 1.77 -24.10 -8.36
CA ASP A 109 1.12 -22.79 -8.57
C ASP A 109 1.57 -21.74 -7.53
N TYR A 110 2.33 -22.17 -6.52
CA TYR A 110 2.81 -21.32 -5.44
C TYR A 110 4.35 -21.27 -5.41
N PRO A 111 4.93 -20.15 -4.94
CA PRO A 111 4.26 -18.95 -4.45
C PRO A 111 3.62 -18.13 -5.57
N ILE A 112 2.54 -17.43 -5.24
CA ILE A 112 1.84 -16.54 -6.18
C ILE A 112 1.92 -15.09 -5.69
N LEU A 113 2.11 -14.17 -6.64
CA LEU A 113 2.17 -12.73 -6.39
C LEU A 113 1.06 -12.04 -7.19
N TYR A 114 0.18 -11.32 -6.50
CA TYR A 114 -0.81 -10.45 -7.11
C TYR A 114 -0.41 -9.00 -6.91
N ILE A 115 -0.45 -8.20 -7.98
CA ILE A 115 -0.18 -6.76 -7.92
C ILE A 115 -1.46 -5.98 -8.17
N ARG A 116 -1.68 -4.94 -7.35
CA ARG A 116 -2.79 -3.99 -7.47
C ARG A 116 -2.29 -2.57 -7.39
N ASP A 117 -2.94 -1.64 -8.08
CA ASP A 117 -2.74 -0.22 -7.90
C ASP A 117 -3.92 0.40 -7.15
N LEU A 118 -3.63 1.14 -6.09
CA LEU A 118 -4.61 1.92 -5.34
C LEU A 118 -4.36 3.40 -5.57
N LYS A 119 -5.36 4.10 -6.10
CA LYS A 119 -5.33 5.53 -6.40
C LYS A 119 -6.42 6.24 -5.61
N TYR A 120 -6.14 7.48 -5.20
CA TYR A 120 -7.12 8.43 -4.69
C TYR A 120 -6.97 9.72 -5.49
N ASP A 121 -8.05 10.20 -6.11
CA ASP A 121 -8.03 11.36 -7.01
C ASP A 121 -8.38 12.69 -6.31
N GLY A 122 -8.61 12.67 -5.00
CA GLY A 122 -9.14 13.80 -4.24
C GLY A 122 -10.63 13.70 -3.93
N TYR A 123 -11.35 12.78 -4.58
CA TYR A 123 -12.79 12.56 -4.43
C TYR A 123 -13.15 11.09 -4.15
N LYS A 124 -12.55 10.14 -4.86
CA LYS A 124 -12.81 8.70 -4.74
C LYS A 124 -11.51 7.89 -4.77
N TYR A 125 -11.62 6.64 -4.35
CA TYR A 125 -10.58 5.63 -4.46
C TYR A 125 -10.84 4.76 -5.69
N THR A 126 -9.79 4.42 -6.42
CA THR A 126 -9.83 3.47 -7.54
C THR A 126 -8.81 2.38 -7.28
N VAL A 127 -9.25 1.12 -7.35
CA VAL A 127 -8.36 -0.05 -7.36
C VAL A 127 -8.32 -0.61 -8.76
N GLU A 128 -7.10 -0.86 -9.25
CA GLU A 128 -6.84 -1.56 -10.49
C GLU A 128 -6.13 -2.88 -10.20
N ASP A 129 -6.68 -3.95 -10.77
CA ASP A 129 -6.18 -5.32 -10.67
C ASP A 129 -5.89 -5.86 -12.08
N LEU A 130 -5.03 -6.87 -12.19
CA LEU A 130 -4.82 -7.60 -13.43
C LEU A 130 -5.52 -8.97 -13.34
N GLU A 131 -6.51 -9.20 -14.19
CA GLU A 131 -7.23 -10.48 -14.32
C GLU A 131 -7.24 -10.90 -15.79
N ASP A 132 -6.76 -12.11 -16.09
CA ASP A 132 -6.66 -12.66 -17.45
C ASP A 132 -6.00 -11.70 -18.48
N GLY A 133 -4.96 -10.99 -18.06
CA GLY A 133 -4.23 -10.01 -18.88
C GLY A 133 -4.97 -8.69 -19.13
N SER A 134 -6.15 -8.53 -18.56
CA SER A 134 -6.96 -7.31 -18.63
C SER A 134 -6.89 -6.54 -17.31
N VAL A 135 -6.78 -5.22 -17.39
CA VAL A 135 -6.86 -4.37 -16.21
C VAL A 135 -8.33 -4.18 -15.85
N LEU A 136 -8.72 -4.68 -14.68
CA LEU A 136 -10.02 -4.44 -14.09
C LEU A 136 -9.91 -3.26 -13.12
N SER A 137 -10.88 -2.36 -13.17
CA SER A 137 -10.88 -1.14 -12.36
C SER A 137 -12.19 -1.01 -11.59
N LYS A 138 -12.09 -0.62 -10.32
CA LYS A 138 -13.25 -0.46 -9.43
C LYS A 138 -13.10 0.76 -8.54
N ASP A 139 -14.20 1.49 -8.41
CA ASP A 139 -14.27 2.73 -7.66
C ASP A 139 -15.01 2.59 -6.33
N TYR A 140 -14.50 3.28 -5.31
CA TYR A 140 -15.08 3.36 -3.98
C TYR A 140 -15.05 4.78 -3.44
N LYS A 141 -16.08 5.17 -2.69
CA LYS A 141 -16.18 6.50 -2.10
C LYS A 141 -15.30 6.67 -0.86
N TYR A 142 -15.13 5.62 -0.07
CA TYR A 142 -14.52 5.71 1.25
C TYR A 142 -13.47 4.63 1.46
N MET A 143 -12.44 4.96 2.24
CA MET A 143 -11.50 4.02 2.81
C MET A 143 -11.63 4.05 4.33
N MET A 144 -12.19 2.98 4.90
CA MET A 144 -12.44 2.87 6.34
C MET A 144 -11.36 2.03 7.00
N LYS A 145 -10.92 2.46 8.19
CA LYS A 145 -10.04 1.68 9.06
C LYS A 145 -10.88 0.87 10.04
N TYR A 146 -10.67 -0.44 10.09
CA TYR A 146 -11.26 -1.36 11.05
C TYR A 146 -10.17 -1.96 11.94
N GLU A 147 -10.41 -1.98 13.24
CA GLU A 147 -9.50 -2.58 14.21
C GLU A 147 -10.29 -3.55 15.09
N GLY A 148 -9.68 -4.69 15.41
CA GLY A 148 -10.38 -5.70 16.18
C GLY A 148 -9.54 -6.92 16.52
N LYS A 149 -10.23 -7.98 16.93
CA LYS A 149 -9.67 -9.28 17.29
C LYS A 149 -10.28 -10.35 16.39
N PRO A 150 -9.57 -11.44 16.08
CA PRO A 150 -10.16 -12.53 15.31
C PRO A 150 -11.35 -13.14 16.03
N ARG A 151 -12.37 -13.54 15.26
CA ARG A 151 -13.53 -14.29 15.77
C ARG A 151 -13.13 -15.67 16.30
N SER A 152 -12.16 -16.32 15.65
CA SER A 152 -11.70 -17.63 16.07
C SER A 152 -10.67 -17.55 17.19
N ALA A 153 -10.91 -18.27 18.27
CA ALA A 153 -9.93 -18.47 19.34
C ALA A 153 -8.64 -19.16 18.84
N THR A 154 -8.72 -19.94 17.76
CA THR A 154 -7.58 -20.65 17.14
C THR A 154 -6.81 -19.80 16.12
N ALA A 155 -7.20 -18.56 15.88
CA ALA A 155 -6.46 -17.67 14.98
C ALA A 155 -5.01 -17.51 15.47
N LEU A 156 -4.08 -17.40 14.53
CA LEU A 156 -2.64 -17.26 14.83
C LEU A 156 -2.26 -15.84 15.29
N PHE A 157 -3.12 -14.86 15.03
CA PHE A 157 -2.97 -13.47 15.47
C PHE A 157 -3.96 -13.14 16.60
N SER A 158 -3.69 -12.04 17.29
CA SER A 158 -4.42 -11.55 18.46
C SER A 158 -5.23 -10.29 18.17
N LYS A 159 -4.74 -9.43 17.27
CA LYS A 159 -5.40 -8.21 16.79
C LYS A 159 -5.14 -8.01 15.30
N TYR A 160 -5.98 -7.20 14.68
CA TYR A 160 -5.78 -6.73 13.31
C TYR A 160 -6.07 -5.23 13.20
N SER A 161 -5.43 -4.61 12.21
CA SER A 161 -5.81 -3.31 11.63
C SER A 161 -5.98 -3.47 10.13
N ARG A 162 -7.17 -3.19 9.62
CA ARG A 162 -7.55 -3.33 8.21
C ARG A 162 -7.95 -1.99 7.62
N TYR A 163 -7.56 -1.70 6.38
CA TYR A 163 -8.16 -0.63 5.60
C TYR A 163 -8.94 -1.23 4.44
N VAL A 164 -10.20 -0.83 4.34
CA VAL A 164 -11.17 -1.43 3.43
C VAL A 164 -11.88 -0.31 2.68
N LEU A 165 -11.92 -0.46 1.35
CA LEU A 165 -12.66 0.41 0.47
C LEU A 165 -14.11 -0.01 0.43
N ILE A 166 -15.01 0.94 0.64
CA ILE A 166 -16.47 0.71 0.71
C ILE A 166 -17.24 1.91 0.15
N ASN A 167 -18.52 1.68 -0.16
CA ASN A 167 -19.44 2.71 -0.62
C ASN A 167 -20.49 3.14 0.41
N ASP A 168 -20.64 2.37 1.49
CA ASP A 168 -21.52 2.64 2.63
C ASP A 168 -20.68 2.64 3.91
N THR A 169 -20.66 3.76 4.65
CA THR A 169 -19.87 3.89 5.90
C THR A 169 -20.61 3.40 7.14
N THR A 170 -21.86 2.97 6.99
CA THR A 170 -22.68 2.46 8.09
C THR A 170 -22.43 0.99 8.39
N VAL A 171 -21.79 0.26 7.47
CA VAL A 171 -21.46 -1.16 7.64
C VAL A 171 -20.30 -1.35 8.61
N SER A 172 -20.44 -2.31 9.51
CA SER A 172 -19.40 -2.77 10.40
C SER A 172 -18.52 -3.82 9.73
N TRP A 173 -17.32 -4.03 10.27
CA TRP A 173 -16.46 -5.12 9.83
C TRP A 173 -17.11 -6.50 10.00
N ASP A 174 -17.90 -6.69 11.06
CA ASP A 174 -18.61 -7.96 11.29
C ASP A 174 -19.67 -8.25 10.21
N GLU A 175 -20.36 -7.22 9.73
CA GLU A 175 -21.31 -7.33 8.62
C GLU A 175 -20.60 -7.65 7.31
N ILE A 176 -19.45 -7.00 7.04
CA ILE A 176 -18.60 -7.31 5.89
C ILE A 176 -18.17 -8.78 5.93
N GLU A 177 -17.62 -9.27 7.05
CA GLU A 177 -17.22 -10.67 7.21
C GLU A 177 -18.40 -11.65 7.02
N ASN A 178 -19.56 -11.33 7.60
CA ASN A 178 -20.75 -12.16 7.42
C ASN A 178 -21.22 -12.19 5.96
N SER A 179 -21.09 -11.07 5.24
CA SER A 179 -21.48 -10.98 3.83
C SER A 179 -20.61 -11.88 2.93
N MET A 180 -19.32 -12.05 3.25
CA MET A 180 -18.40 -12.93 2.53
C MET A 180 -18.71 -14.41 2.70
N LEU A 181 -19.28 -14.78 3.85
CA LEU A 181 -19.62 -16.16 4.20
C LEU A 181 -21.07 -16.52 3.86
N SER A 182 -21.86 -15.54 3.42
CA SER A 182 -23.28 -15.72 3.15
C SER A 182 -23.50 -16.43 1.82
N SER A 183 -24.35 -17.47 1.82
CA SER A 183 -24.86 -18.10 0.59
C SER A 183 -26.12 -17.41 0.04
N GLN A 184 -26.62 -16.38 0.73
CA GLN A 184 -27.81 -15.65 0.28
C GLN A 184 -27.44 -14.72 -0.87
N SER A 185 -28.13 -14.89 -2.01
CA SER A 185 -27.98 -14.00 -3.17
C SER A 185 -28.25 -12.55 -2.77
N GLY A 186 -27.35 -11.64 -3.16
CA GLY A 186 -27.44 -10.21 -2.85
C GLY A 186 -27.05 -9.83 -1.42
N ALA A 187 -26.62 -10.78 -0.58
CA ALA A 187 -26.14 -10.47 0.78
C ALA A 187 -24.70 -9.93 0.79
N TYR A 188 -23.95 -10.10 -0.30
CA TYR A 188 -22.58 -9.61 -0.43
C TYR A 188 -22.55 -8.08 -0.34
N ILE A 189 -21.78 -7.56 0.61
CA ILE A 189 -21.51 -6.14 0.74
C ILE A 189 -20.30 -5.84 -0.14
N ASP A 190 -20.44 -4.89 -1.06
CA ASP A 190 -19.38 -4.54 -1.98
C ASP A 190 -18.20 -3.85 -1.28
N HIS A 191 -17.03 -4.48 -1.28
CA HIS A 191 -15.84 -3.99 -0.60
C HIS A 191 -14.52 -4.50 -1.20
N THR A 192 -13.42 -3.83 -0.89
CA THR A 192 -12.05 -4.30 -1.19
C THR A 192 -11.12 -4.00 -0.03
N GLU A 193 -10.50 -5.03 0.56
CA GLU A 193 -9.42 -4.86 1.53
C GLU A 193 -8.13 -4.46 0.80
N VAL A 194 -7.48 -3.37 1.23
CA VAL A 194 -6.28 -2.81 0.59
C VAL A 194 -5.06 -2.77 1.53
N TYR A 195 -5.25 -3.05 2.81
CA TYR A 195 -4.17 -3.12 3.78
C TYR A 195 -4.61 -3.93 4.99
N THR A 196 -3.70 -4.78 5.47
CA THR A 196 -3.85 -5.54 6.71
C THR A 196 -2.52 -5.57 7.45
N ASP A 197 -2.61 -5.35 8.77
CA ASP A 197 -1.52 -5.45 9.75
C ASP A 197 -2.02 -6.33 10.91
N LEU A 198 -1.29 -7.42 11.17
CA LEU A 198 -1.64 -8.47 12.13
C LEU A 198 -0.68 -8.48 13.32
N GLU A 199 -1.25 -8.45 14.53
CA GLU A 199 -0.48 -8.64 15.76
C GLU A 199 -0.46 -10.13 16.12
N TRP A 200 0.61 -10.85 15.76
CA TRP A 200 0.77 -12.30 16.00
C TRP A 200 0.79 -12.66 17.49
N LYS A 201 0.37 -13.90 17.82
CA LYS A 201 0.35 -14.44 19.20
C LYS A 201 1.71 -14.94 19.67
#